data_AF-A0A4W6FMS9-F1
#
_entry.id   AF-A0A4W6FMS9-F1
#
_cell.length_a   1.000
_cell.length_b   1.000
_cell.length_c   1.000
_cell.angle_alpha   90.00
_cell.angle_beta   90.00
_cell.angle_gamma   90.00
#
_symmetry.space_group_name_H-M   'P 1'
#
loop_
_entity.id
_entity.type
_entity.pdbx_description
1 polymer ?
#
loop_
_entity_poly.entity_id
_entity_poly.type
_entity_poly.pdbx_seq_one_letter_code
_entity_poly.pdbx_strand_id
1 'polypeptide(L)'
;MSGLAALCFLLLQTGACGFEILGWFFRGKSLTHEDITERAILNTTVQVCRALALAEGKDFTFPPQPFTAQGVAAACSAPKSSKSFRQAIQKVIFWNVRVDLRYALNASFHFDEESFIEGRRIITVGIQAVKASNKKENFEAARQNLGQCLHPLQDFYSHSNWVELGNQFPNPNLIRSDTSIGNIADKSRATCRNCDGKDCRNNILEDIIAEGILTSGYFGVVPFVSTKPKGK
;
A
#
# COMPACT_ATOMS: atom_id res chain seq x y z
N MET A 1 -19.00 -6.01 -20.75
CA MET A 1 -17.63 -5.52 -20.47
C MET A 1 -17.57 -4.16 -19.73
N SER A 2 -18.68 -3.57 -19.25
CA SER A 2 -18.64 -2.29 -18.52
C SER A 2 -18.79 -2.38 -16.98
N GLY A 3 -19.10 -3.55 -16.42
CA GLY A 3 -19.29 -3.70 -14.96
C GLY A 3 -18.01 -3.79 -14.13
N LEU A 4 -16.90 -4.28 -14.72
CA LEU A 4 -15.61 -4.38 -14.02
C LEU A 4 -14.88 -3.04 -13.92
N ALA A 5 -15.12 -2.11 -14.85
CA ALA A 5 -14.51 -0.78 -14.83
C ALA A 5 -15.06 0.09 -13.67
N ALA A 6 -16.35 -0.06 -13.34
CA ALA A 6 -16.98 0.69 -12.25
C ALA A 6 -16.49 0.27 -10.84
N LEU A 7 -16.08 -1.00 -10.68
CA LEU A 7 -15.53 -1.53 -9.43
C LEU A 7 -14.11 -1.00 -9.14
N CYS A 8 -13.34 -0.68 -10.18
CA CYS A 8 -12.04 -0.01 -10.04
C CYS A 8 -12.18 1.46 -9.59
N PHE A 9 -13.27 2.15 -9.94
CA PHE A 9 -13.49 3.55 -9.55
C PHE A 9 -13.91 3.72 -8.08
N LEU A 10 -14.61 2.74 -7.49
CA LEU A 10 -15.08 2.82 -6.10
C LEU A 10 -13.98 2.58 -5.04
N LEU A 11 -12.81 2.08 -5.45
CA LEU A 11 -11.65 1.87 -4.58
C LEU A 11 -10.70 3.09 -4.52
N LEU A 12 -11.02 4.19 -5.22
CA LEU A 12 -10.14 5.35 -5.42
C LEU A 12 -10.45 6.57 -4.52
N GLN A 13 -11.32 6.45 -3.51
CA GLN A 13 -11.75 7.60 -2.68
C GLN A 13 -11.02 7.76 -1.33
N THR A 14 -9.82 7.21 -1.17
CA THR A 14 -8.97 7.59 -0.02
C THR A 14 -7.91 8.56 -0.52
N GLY A 15 -8.09 9.85 -0.24
CA GLY A 15 -7.05 10.84 -0.40
C GLY A 15 -5.77 10.38 0.30
N ALA A 16 -4.63 10.65 -0.33
CA ALA A 16 -3.32 10.32 0.24
C ALA A 16 -3.11 11.14 1.52
N CYS A 17 -3.10 10.46 2.66
CA CYS A 17 -2.60 11.01 3.92
C CYS A 17 -1.23 10.39 4.18
N GLY A 18 -0.24 11.21 4.58
CA GLY A 18 1.10 10.72 4.92
C GLY A 18 1.08 9.71 6.08
N PHE A 19 2.05 8.79 6.07
CA PHE A 19 2.17 7.68 7.03
C PHE A 19 3.39 7.87 7.94
N GLU A 20 3.28 7.49 9.22
CA GLU A 20 4.39 7.45 10.19
C GLU A 20 4.95 6.02 10.31
N ILE A 21 6.27 5.90 10.34
CA ILE A 21 6.99 4.64 10.55
C ILE A 21 7.17 4.41 12.05
N LEU A 22 6.67 3.25 12.52
CA LEU A 22 6.87 2.64 13.84
C LEU A 22 6.28 3.33 15.09
N GLY A 23 5.28 2.65 15.65
CA GLY A 23 5.36 2.22 17.05
C GLY A 23 4.38 2.87 18.03
N TRP A 24 3.34 2.11 18.37
CA TRP A 24 2.53 1.99 19.62
C TRP A 24 2.45 3.14 20.65
N PHE A 25 3.47 3.96 20.83
CA PHE A 25 3.57 5.04 21.82
C PHE A 25 3.24 6.45 21.27
N PHE A 26 3.24 6.65 19.95
CA PHE A 26 2.87 7.93 19.33
C PHE A 26 1.81 7.71 18.26
N ARG A 27 0.53 7.67 18.65
CA ARG A 27 -0.56 7.79 17.67
C ARG A 27 -0.70 9.25 17.29
N GLY A 28 -0.06 9.65 16.19
CA GLY A 28 -0.38 10.88 15.48
C GLY A 28 -1.82 10.85 14.90
N LYS A 29 -2.18 11.88 14.11
CA LYS A 29 -3.47 11.92 13.39
C LYS A 29 -3.49 11.08 12.10
N SER A 30 -2.34 10.50 11.71
CA SER A 30 -2.18 9.71 10.49
C SER A 30 -2.58 8.25 10.70
N LEU A 31 -3.01 7.60 9.62
CA LEU A 31 -3.29 6.16 9.64
C LEU A 31 -1.98 5.38 9.63
N THR A 32 -1.98 4.15 10.13
CA THR A 32 -0.85 3.22 10.01
C THR A 32 -1.04 2.25 8.84
N HIS A 33 0.01 1.55 8.40
CA HIS A 33 -0.11 0.46 7.43
C HIS A 33 -1.11 -0.62 7.88
N GLU A 34 -1.19 -0.86 9.20
CA GLU A 34 -2.19 -1.75 9.80
C GLU A 34 -3.62 -1.24 9.55
N ASP A 35 -3.88 0.04 9.87
CA ASP A 35 -5.19 0.68 9.71
C ASP A 35 -5.63 0.69 8.24
N ILE A 36 -4.74 1.05 7.32
CA ILE A 36 -5.04 1.05 5.88
C ILE A 36 -5.38 -0.37 5.43
N THR A 37 -4.58 -1.35 5.84
CA THR A 37 -4.74 -2.75 5.44
C THR A 37 -6.07 -3.31 5.94
N GLU A 38 -6.40 -3.09 7.21
CA GLU A 38 -7.68 -3.53 7.78
C GLU A 38 -8.86 -2.89 7.04
N ARG A 39 -8.84 -1.56 6.89
CA ARG A 39 -9.89 -0.82 6.18
C ARG A 39 -10.05 -1.28 4.74
N ALA A 40 -8.96 -1.48 4.01
CA ALA A 40 -8.99 -1.94 2.63
C ALA A 40 -9.61 -3.34 2.51
N ILE A 41 -9.26 -4.27 3.39
CA ILE A 41 -9.84 -5.62 3.38
C ILE A 41 -11.33 -5.58 3.71
N LEU A 42 -11.73 -4.82 4.74
CA LEU A 42 -13.13 -4.70 5.13
C LEU A 42 -13.98 -4.04 4.02
N ASN A 43 -13.50 -2.92 3.46
CA ASN A 43 -14.15 -2.21 2.36
C ASN A 43 -14.29 -3.10 1.12
N THR A 44 -13.22 -3.82 0.74
CA THR A 44 -13.27 -4.72 -0.43
C THR A 44 -14.22 -5.87 -0.19
N THR A 45 -14.18 -6.48 1.00
CA THR A 45 -15.04 -7.63 1.34
C THR A 45 -16.52 -7.25 1.31
N VAL A 46 -16.90 -6.11 1.90
CA VAL A 46 -18.32 -5.70 1.90
C VAL A 46 -18.82 -5.41 0.48
N GLN A 47 -17.99 -4.82 -0.39
CA GLN A 47 -18.37 -4.57 -1.79
C GLN A 47 -18.51 -5.87 -2.58
N VAL A 48 -17.63 -6.86 -2.34
CA VAL A 48 -17.75 -8.18 -2.95
C VAL A 48 -19.03 -8.88 -2.47
N CYS A 49 -19.34 -8.85 -1.18
CA CYS A 49 -20.57 -9.43 -0.65
C CYS A 49 -21.82 -8.77 -1.23
N ARG A 50 -21.80 -7.43 -1.40
CA ARG A 50 -22.86 -6.70 -2.10
C ARG A 50 -23.01 -7.18 -3.55
N ALA A 51 -21.91 -7.29 -4.28
CA ALA A 51 -21.95 -7.73 -5.68
C ALA A 51 -22.52 -9.15 -5.81
N LEU A 52 -22.17 -10.05 -4.89
CA LEU A 52 -22.70 -11.42 -4.86
C LEU A 52 -24.20 -11.45 -4.53
N ALA A 53 -24.64 -10.72 -3.50
CA ALA A 53 -26.06 -10.63 -3.16
C ALA A 53 -26.91 -10.13 -4.33
N LEU A 54 -26.47 -9.05 -4.99
CA LEU A 54 -27.16 -8.49 -6.15
C LEU A 54 -27.19 -9.46 -7.35
N ALA A 55 -26.11 -10.20 -7.58
CA ALA A 55 -26.06 -11.23 -8.63
C ALA A 55 -27.03 -12.40 -8.36
N GLU A 56 -27.35 -12.67 -7.10
CA GLU A 56 -28.34 -13.66 -6.67
C GLU A 56 -29.78 -13.10 -6.59
N GLY A 57 -29.99 -11.84 -6.97
CA GLY A 57 -31.30 -11.18 -6.88
C GLY A 57 -31.74 -10.88 -5.44
N LYS A 58 -30.79 -10.81 -4.49
CA LYS A 58 -31.03 -10.47 -3.09
C LYS A 58 -30.68 -9.01 -2.82
N ASP A 59 -31.42 -8.40 -1.90
CA ASP A 59 -31.06 -7.11 -1.35
C ASP A 59 -29.79 -7.21 -0.48
N PHE A 60 -29.08 -6.10 -0.36
CA PHE A 60 -27.87 -6.00 0.47
C PHE A 60 -27.91 -4.77 1.37
N THR A 61 -27.81 -5.01 2.68
CA THR A 61 -27.73 -3.95 3.69
C THR A 61 -26.28 -3.78 4.14
N PHE A 62 -25.73 -2.57 3.96
CA PHE A 62 -24.40 -2.25 4.46
C PHE A 62 -24.36 -2.25 5.99
N PRO A 63 -23.27 -2.75 6.61
CA PRO A 63 -23.08 -2.59 8.05
C PRO A 63 -22.75 -1.13 8.39
N PRO A 64 -22.94 -0.70 9.65
CA PRO A 64 -22.53 0.64 10.09
C PRO A 64 -21.03 0.89 9.88
N GLN A 65 -20.68 2.14 9.57
CA GLN A 65 -19.29 2.59 9.50
C GLN A 65 -18.81 3.14 10.86
N PRO A 66 -17.51 3.05 11.19
CA PRO A 66 -16.47 2.32 10.44
C PRO A 66 -16.72 0.80 10.46
N PHE A 67 -16.41 0.13 9.36
CA PHE A 67 -16.65 -1.30 9.26
C PHE A 67 -15.83 -2.09 10.28
N THR A 68 -16.40 -3.20 10.74
CA THR A 68 -15.74 -4.17 11.61
C THR A 68 -15.83 -5.55 10.99
N ALA A 69 -14.90 -6.45 11.35
CA ALA A 69 -14.95 -7.84 10.89
C ALA A 69 -16.31 -8.52 11.21
N GLN A 70 -16.89 -8.23 12.37
CA GLN A 70 -18.20 -8.76 12.75
C GLN A 70 -19.33 -8.18 11.89
N GLY A 71 -19.36 -6.85 11.70
CA GLY A 71 -20.38 -6.19 10.90
C GLY A 71 -20.34 -6.64 9.43
N VAL A 72 -19.14 -6.73 8.86
CA VAL A 72 -18.94 -7.22 7.49
C VAL A 72 -19.33 -8.70 7.39
N ALA A 73 -18.90 -9.56 8.32
CA ALA A 73 -19.29 -10.97 8.30
C ALA A 73 -20.82 -11.16 8.40
N ALA A 74 -21.51 -10.35 9.20
CA ALA A 74 -22.97 -10.37 9.28
C ALA A 74 -23.62 -9.91 7.97
N ALA A 75 -23.17 -8.80 7.39
CA ALA A 75 -23.68 -8.29 6.09
C ALA A 75 -23.44 -9.29 4.95
N CYS A 76 -22.33 -10.04 5.00
CA CYS A 76 -22.02 -11.13 4.10
C CYS A 76 -22.78 -12.44 4.38
N SER A 77 -23.83 -12.42 5.22
CA SER A 77 -24.63 -13.60 5.61
C SER A 77 -23.79 -14.73 6.24
N ALA A 78 -22.67 -14.39 6.87
CA ALA A 78 -21.74 -15.33 7.50
C ALA A 78 -21.36 -14.91 8.94
N PRO A 79 -22.31 -14.56 9.83
CA PRO A 79 -22.00 -14.06 11.17
C PRO A 79 -21.15 -15.04 12.01
N LYS A 80 -21.34 -16.36 11.81
CA LYS A 80 -20.55 -17.42 12.47
C LYS A 80 -19.06 -17.40 12.08
N SER A 81 -18.71 -16.80 10.95
CA SER A 81 -17.33 -16.67 10.44
C SER A 81 -16.61 -15.41 10.94
N SER A 82 -17.25 -14.57 11.76
CA SER A 82 -16.66 -13.32 12.26
C SER A 82 -15.26 -13.50 12.88
N LYS A 83 -15.10 -14.55 13.72
CA LYS A 83 -13.81 -14.83 14.38
C LYS A 83 -12.72 -15.23 13.39
N SER A 84 -13.01 -16.17 12.48
CA SER A 84 -12.04 -16.63 11.49
C SER A 84 -11.72 -15.54 10.47
N PHE A 85 -12.69 -14.70 10.12
CA PHE A 85 -12.45 -13.54 9.25
C PHE A 85 -11.52 -12.51 9.91
N ARG A 86 -11.75 -12.17 11.18
CA ARG A 86 -10.84 -11.31 11.94
C ARG A 86 -9.42 -11.88 12.00
N GLN A 87 -9.28 -13.18 12.26
CA GLN A 87 -7.97 -13.85 12.28
C GLN A 87 -7.29 -13.81 10.91
N ALA A 88 -8.05 -13.95 9.82
CA ALA A 88 -7.53 -13.84 8.46
C ALA A 88 -6.99 -12.42 8.18
N ILE A 89 -7.73 -11.37 8.56
CA ILE A 89 -7.28 -9.97 8.46
C ILE A 89 -5.97 -9.77 9.24
N GLN A 90 -5.95 -10.21 10.51
CA GLN A 90 -4.76 -10.09 11.37
C GLN A 90 -3.54 -10.80 10.80
N LYS A 91 -3.72 -11.94 10.13
CA LYS A 91 -2.62 -12.65 9.46
C LYS A 91 -2.04 -11.84 8.30
N VAL A 92 -2.87 -11.13 7.52
CA VAL A 92 -2.40 -10.24 6.45
C VAL A 92 -1.64 -9.06 7.03
N ILE A 93 -2.19 -8.40 8.06
CA ILE A 93 -1.55 -7.28 8.76
C ILE A 93 -0.20 -7.71 9.35
N PHE A 94 -0.14 -8.85 10.02
CA PHE A 94 1.09 -9.39 10.59
C PHE A 94 2.18 -9.57 9.53
N TRP A 95 1.84 -10.10 8.36
CA TRP A 95 2.81 -10.28 7.27
C TRP A 95 3.15 -9.00 6.52
N ASN A 96 2.29 -7.97 6.60
CA ASN A 96 2.61 -6.61 6.15
C ASN A 96 3.67 -6.00 7.09
N VAL A 97 3.36 -5.84 8.37
CA VAL A 97 4.25 -5.19 9.35
C VAL A 97 5.58 -5.94 9.52
N ARG A 98 5.59 -7.27 9.33
CA ARG A 98 6.85 -8.04 9.38
C ARG A 98 7.85 -7.69 8.28
N VAL A 99 7.44 -6.98 7.23
CA VAL A 99 8.38 -6.55 6.18
C VAL A 99 9.40 -5.59 6.76
N ASP A 100 8.99 -4.59 7.56
CA ASP A 100 9.89 -3.68 8.30
C ASP A 100 10.98 -4.42 9.06
N LEU A 101 10.64 -5.52 9.74
CA LEU A 101 11.61 -6.27 10.52
C LEU A 101 12.49 -7.17 9.65
N ARG A 102 11.89 -7.87 8.69
CA ARG A 102 12.58 -8.90 7.89
C ARG A 102 13.48 -8.28 6.81
N TYR A 103 13.10 -7.11 6.34
CA TYR A 103 13.69 -6.43 5.19
C TYR A 103 14.13 -5.00 5.52
N ALA A 104 14.34 -4.69 6.81
CA ALA A 104 14.69 -3.37 7.36
C ALA A 104 15.73 -2.54 6.57
N LEU A 105 16.71 -3.20 5.95
CA LEU A 105 17.80 -2.56 5.20
C LEU A 105 17.75 -2.88 3.70
N ASN A 106 16.61 -3.36 3.21
CA ASN A 106 16.40 -3.72 1.81
C ASN A 106 15.54 -2.65 1.15
N ALA A 107 16.19 -1.69 0.50
CA ALA A 107 15.56 -0.57 -0.16
C ALA A 107 14.41 -0.96 -1.12
N SER A 108 14.52 -2.11 -1.79
CA SER A 108 13.46 -2.59 -2.70
C SER A 108 12.15 -2.93 -1.99
N PHE A 109 12.17 -3.38 -0.74
CA PHE A 109 10.94 -3.65 0.04
C PHE A 109 10.27 -2.39 0.59
N HIS A 110 10.97 -1.25 0.52
CA HIS A 110 10.53 0.02 1.09
C HIS A 110 10.45 1.16 0.05
N PHE A 111 10.70 0.86 -1.22
CA PHE A 111 10.80 1.88 -2.28
C PHE A 111 11.82 2.99 -1.99
N ASP A 112 12.85 2.69 -1.19
CA ASP A 112 13.93 3.62 -0.89
C ASP A 112 15.02 3.57 -1.99
N GLU A 113 15.94 4.54 -1.95
CA GLU A 113 17.13 4.59 -2.81
C GLU A 113 16.82 4.45 -4.31
N GLU A 114 15.67 4.97 -4.75
CA GLU A 114 15.10 4.82 -6.08
C GLU A 114 15.00 3.36 -6.58
N SER A 115 14.88 2.38 -5.68
CA SER A 115 14.66 0.96 -5.96
C SER A 115 13.23 0.65 -6.47
N PHE A 116 12.71 1.55 -7.29
CA PHE A 116 11.36 1.60 -7.83
C PHE A 116 11.03 0.38 -8.70
N ILE A 117 11.98 -0.05 -9.54
CA ILE A 117 11.78 -1.19 -10.45
C ILE A 117 11.73 -2.49 -9.65
N GLU A 118 12.63 -2.66 -8.70
CA GLU A 118 12.72 -3.84 -7.85
C GLU A 118 11.53 -3.92 -6.88
N GLY A 119 11.11 -2.79 -6.30
CA GLY A 119 9.91 -2.71 -5.47
C GLY A 119 8.64 -3.09 -6.23
N ARG A 120 8.48 -2.57 -7.46
CA ARG A 120 7.38 -3.00 -8.34
C ARG A 120 7.44 -4.50 -8.66
N ARG A 121 8.65 -5.03 -8.88
CA ARG A 121 8.82 -6.47 -9.14
C ARG A 121 8.37 -7.31 -7.95
N ILE A 122 8.66 -6.89 -6.71
CA ILE A 122 8.18 -7.56 -5.50
C ILE A 122 6.65 -7.60 -5.46
N ILE A 123 5.99 -6.46 -5.70
CA ILE A 123 4.53 -6.37 -5.74
C ILE A 123 3.94 -7.28 -6.82
N THR A 124 4.44 -7.18 -8.06
CA THR A 124 3.86 -7.91 -9.21
C THR A 124 4.05 -9.42 -9.09
N VAL A 125 5.24 -9.89 -8.70
CA VAL A 125 5.50 -11.32 -8.43
C VAL A 125 4.65 -11.81 -7.25
N GLY A 126 4.55 -11.02 -6.19
CA GLY A 126 3.77 -11.40 -5.03
C GLY A 126 2.26 -11.49 -5.34
N ILE A 127 1.70 -10.60 -6.17
CA ILE A 127 0.31 -10.72 -6.66
C ILE A 127 0.10 -12.02 -7.45
N GLN A 128 1.07 -12.39 -8.31
CA GLN A 128 1.01 -13.68 -9.01
C GLN A 128 1.03 -14.85 -8.02
N ALA A 129 1.85 -14.78 -6.98
CA ALA A 129 1.91 -15.79 -5.92
C ALA A 129 0.59 -15.87 -5.12
N VAL A 130 -0.05 -14.75 -4.79
CA VAL A 130 -1.39 -14.73 -4.17
C VAL A 130 -2.40 -15.46 -5.05
N LYS A 131 -2.45 -15.14 -6.35
CA LYS A 131 -3.36 -15.80 -7.30
C LYS A 131 -3.08 -17.30 -7.41
N ALA A 132 -1.81 -17.70 -7.48
CA ALA A 132 -1.42 -19.10 -7.55
C ALA A 132 -1.79 -19.87 -6.26
N SER A 133 -1.56 -19.28 -5.09
CA SER A 133 -1.93 -19.87 -3.81
C SER A 133 -3.44 -20.03 -3.65
N ASN A 134 -4.23 -19.03 -4.07
CA ASN A 134 -5.69 -19.14 -4.06
C ASN A 134 -6.20 -20.26 -4.99
N LYS A 135 -5.62 -20.42 -6.19
CA LYS A 135 -5.97 -21.52 -7.11
C LYS A 135 -5.67 -22.91 -6.52
N LYS A 136 -4.68 -23.01 -5.63
CA LYS A 136 -4.30 -24.24 -4.92
C LYS A 136 -4.99 -24.37 -3.55
N GLU A 137 -5.92 -23.48 -3.23
CA GLU A 137 -6.60 -23.39 -1.92
C GLU A 137 -5.64 -23.24 -0.73
N ASN A 138 -4.39 -22.82 -0.97
CA ASN A 138 -3.43 -22.53 0.07
C ASN A 138 -3.64 -21.10 0.58
N PHE A 139 -4.73 -20.89 1.33
CA PHE A 139 -5.13 -19.58 1.80
C PHE A 139 -4.17 -18.98 2.84
N GLU A 140 -3.38 -19.80 3.53
CA GLU A 140 -2.33 -19.30 4.43
C GLU A 140 -1.21 -18.63 3.63
N ALA A 141 -0.68 -19.31 2.61
CA ALA A 141 0.32 -18.72 1.72
C ALA A 141 -0.24 -17.50 0.98
N ALA A 142 -1.51 -17.52 0.57
CA ALA A 142 -2.15 -16.36 -0.07
C ALA A 142 -2.16 -15.13 0.86
N ARG A 143 -2.56 -15.29 2.13
CA ARG A 143 -2.55 -14.19 3.12
C ARG A 143 -1.13 -13.69 3.43
N GLN A 144 -0.16 -14.60 3.50
CA GLN A 144 1.24 -14.23 3.69
C GLN A 144 1.76 -13.39 2.53
N ASN A 145 1.59 -13.87 1.30
CA ASN A 145 2.04 -13.14 0.11
C ASN A 145 1.30 -11.80 -0.01
N LEU A 146 0.00 -11.76 0.30
CA LEU A 146 -0.77 -10.51 0.26
C LEU A 146 -0.21 -9.47 1.25
N GLY A 147 0.05 -9.85 2.50
CA GLY A 147 0.65 -8.95 3.49
C GLY A 147 2.01 -8.40 3.01
N GLN A 148 2.88 -9.29 2.53
CA GLN A 148 4.20 -8.91 2.01
C GLN A 148 4.15 -8.02 0.76
N CYS A 149 3.08 -8.07 -0.03
CA CYS A 149 2.88 -7.17 -1.17
C CYS A 149 2.34 -5.80 -0.74
N LEU A 150 1.44 -5.78 0.24
CA LEU A 150 0.77 -4.56 0.65
C LEU A 150 1.73 -3.57 1.30
N HIS A 151 2.75 -4.06 2.00
CA HIS A 151 3.75 -3.22 2.64
C HIS A 151 4.53 -2.34 1.65
N PRO A 152 5.33 -2.87 0.70
CA PRO A 152 6.01 -2.05 -0.31
C PRO A 152 5.03 -1.18 -1.12
N LEU A 153 3.80 -1.65 -1.35
CA LEU A 153 2.79 -0.85 -2.04
C LEU A 153 2.35 0.38 -1.24
N GLN A 154 2.32 0.29 0.08
CA GLN A 154 2.04 1.42 0.98
C GLN A 154 3.29 2.32 1.09
N ASP A 155 4.47 1.74 1.25
CA ASP A 155 5.74 2.46 1.33
C ASP A 155 6.01 3.32 0.10
N PHE A 156 5.61 2.86 -1.09
CA PHE A 156 5.70 3.70 -2.29
C PHE A 156 5.07 5.08 -2.08
N TYR A 157 3.92 5.18 -1.42
CA TYR A 157 3.22 6.46 -1.23
C TYR A 157 3.72 7.28 -0.04
N SER A 158 4.45 6.68 0.89
CA SER A 158 5.06 7.40 2.02
C SER A 158 6.53 7.76 1.78
N HIS A 159 7.25 6.99 0.96
CA HIS A 159 8.69 7.14 0.76
C HIS A 159 9.04 7.74 -0.60
N SER A 160 8.09 7.87 -1.54
CA SER A 160 8.30 8.59 -2.80
C SER A 160 7.67 9.96 -2.81
N ASN A 161 8.07 10.78 -3.78
CA ASN A 161 7.47 12.08 -4.04
C ASN A 161 6.15 12.01 -4.85
N TRP A 162 5.46 10.86 -4.90
CA TRP A 162 4.28 10.67 -5.75
C TRP A 162 3.20 11.73 -5.52
N VAL A 163 2.96 12.10 -4.26
CA VAL A 163 1.95 13.10 -3.86
C VAL A 163 2.44 14.51 -4.18
N GLU A 164 3.72 14.79 -3.96
CA GLU A 164 4.37 16.07 -4.25
C GLU A 164 4.36 16.40 -5.74
N LEU A 165 4.39 15.38 -6.61
CA LEU A 165 4.17 15.51 -8.06
C LEU A 165 2.72 15.88 -8.43
N GLY A 166 1.82 16.06 -7.45
CA GLY A 166 0.43 16.43 -7.65
C GLY A 166 -0.49 15.27 -8.02
N ASN A 167 -0.03 14.02 -7.93
CA ASN A 167 -0.86 12.86 -8.21
C ASN A 167 -1.90 12.65 -7.10
N GLN A 168 -3.18 12.65 -7.48
CA GLN A 168 -4.30 12.45 -6.55
C GLN A 168 -4.81 11.01 -6.51
N PHE A 169 -4.35 10.17 -7.45
CA PHE A 169 -4.78 8.78 -7.58
C PHE A 169 -3.59 7.81 -7.43
N PRO A 170 -3.84 6.59 -6.94
CA PRO A 170 -2.87 5.50 -6.97
C PRO A 170 -2.30 5.26 -8.36
N ASN A 171 -1.00 4.97 -8.43
CA ASN A 171 -0.31 4.62 -9.67
C ASN A 171 -0.75 3.21 -10.14
N PRO A 172 -1.51 3.07 -11.24
CA PRO A 172 -1.99 1.77 -11.70
C PRO A 172 -0.85 0.87 -12.21
N ASN A 173 0.32 1.45 -12.49
CA ASN A 173 1.47 0.72 -13.03
C ASN A 173 2.25 -0.04 -11.95
N LEU A 174 2.01 0.20 -10.65
CA LEU A 174 2.65 -0.54 -9.56
C LEU A 174 2.27 -2.03 -9.54
N ILE A 175 1.08 -2.37 -10.05
CA ILE A 175 0.56 -3.74 -10.07
C ILE A 175 0.65 -4.40 -11.45
N ARG A 176 1.38 -3.78 -12.40
CA ARG A 176 1.54 -4.24 -13.78
C ARG A 176 3.03 -4.41 -14.09
N SER A 177 3.45 -5.60 -14.50
CA SER A 177 4.87 -5.92 -14.72
C SER A 177 5.48 -5.18 -15.90
N ASP A 178 4.68 -4.88 -16.93
CA ASP A 178 5.17 -4.49 -18.26
C ASP A 178 4.93 -3.00 -18.57
N THR A 179 4.80 -2.18 -17.52
CA THR A 179 4.52 -0.73 -17.64
C THR A 179 5.60 0.08 -16.96
N SER A 180 5.88 1.29 -17.42
CA SER A 180 6.70 2.24 -16.64
C SER A 180 5.89 2.74 -15.43
N ILE A 181 6.54 2.92 -14.28
CA ILE A 181 5.90 3.57 -13.11
C ILE A 181 6.10 5.08 -13.09
N GLY A 182 6.93 5.62 -13.97
CA GLY A 182 7.24 7.05 -14.09
C GLY A 182 8.69 7.26 -14.51
N ASN A 183 9.09 8.53 -14.66
CA ASN A 183 10.48 8.89 -14.93
C ASN A 183 11.25 8.83 -13.61
N ILE A 184 12.14 7.87 -13.42
CA ILE A 184 12.87 7.70 -12.16
C ILE A 184 14.14 8.57 -12.20
N ALA A 185 14.43 9.26 -11.10
CA ALA A 185 15.65 10.04 -10.95
C ALA A 185 16.89 9.15 -11.03
N ASP A 186 17.88 9.60 -11.80
CA ASP A 186 19.20 8.97 -11.75
C ASP A 186 19.82 9.10 -10.34
N LYS A 187 20.68 8.15 -9.96
CA LYS A 187 21.38 8.17 -8.67
C LYS A 187 22.20 9.44 -8.45
N SER A 188 22.76 10.01 -9.51
CA SER A 188 23.55 11.25 -9.50
C SER A 188 22.71 12.53 -9.58
N ARG A 189 21.41 12.42 -9.91
CA ARG A 189 20.51 13.56 -10.04
C ARG A 189 20.10 14.06 -8.65
N ALA A 190 20.54 15.26 -8.29
CA ALA A 190 20.01 15.93 -7.11
C ALA A 190 18.49 16.14 -7.27
N THR A 191 17.73 15.75 -6.26
CA THR A 191 16.26 15.79 -6.27
C THR A 191 15.65 16.58 -5.13
N CYS A 192 16.39 16.83 -4.06
CA CYS A 192 15.90 17.63 -2.95
C CYS A 192 16.99 18.57 -2.38
N ARG A 193 16.52 19.54 -1.62
CA ARG A 193 17.30 20.35 -0.69
C ARG A 193 17.06 19.85 0.73
N ASN A 194 17.91 20.26 1.68
CA ASN A 194 17.70 19.93 3.09
C ASN A 194 16.33 20.44 3.56
N CYS A 195 15.66 19.63 4.37
CA CYS A 195 14.40 20.05 4.98
C CYS A 195 14.62 21.27 5.87
N ASP A 196 13.71 22.24 5.76
CA ASP A 196 13.55 23.30 6.74
C ASP A 196 12.39 22.92 7.67
N GLY A 197 12.65 22.80 8.97
CA GLY A 197 11.67 22.31 9.94
C GLY A 197 11.41 20.80 9.89
N LYS A 198 10.27 20.39 10.47
CA LYS A 198 9.92 18.96 10.68
C LYS A 198 9.06 18.36 9.58
N ASP A 199 8.38 19.18 8.79
CA ASP A 199 7.42 18.75 7.77
C ASP A 199 8.04 18.68 6.36
N CYS A 200 9.33 19.02 6.21
CA CYS A 200 10.08 18.95 4.96
C CYS A 200 9.38 19.63 3.76
N ARG A 201 8.52 20.63 4.02
CA ARG A 201 7.68 21.20 2.98
C ARG A 201 8.54 21.88 1.90
N ASN A 202 8.21 21.61 0.63
CA ASN A 202 8.93 22.15 -0.53
C ASN A 202 10.43 21.79 -0.57
N ASN A 203 10.81 20.64 0.01
CA ASN A 203 12.19 20.17 -0.06
C ASN A 203 12.54 19.57 -1.44
N ILE A 204 11.58 19.02 -2.18
CA ILE A 204 11.80 18.54 -3.55
C ILE A 204 12.06 19.73 -4.47
N LEU A 205 13.08 19.62 -5.33
CA LEU A 205 13.46 20.71 -6.23
C LEU A 205 12.36 20.97 -7.28
N GLU A 206 12.21 22.23 -7.67
CA GLU A 206 11.09 22.66 -8.52
C GLU A 206 11.15 22.06 -9.93
N ASP A 207 12.37 21.84 -10.44
CA ASP A 207 12.63 21.17 -11.72
C ASP A 207 12.21 19.69 -11.70
N ILE A 208 12.46 18.97 -10.60
CA ILE A 208 11.99 17.59 -10.41
C ILE A 208 10.47 17.51 -10.46
N ILE A 209 9.78 18.45 -9.81
CA ILE A 209 8.31 18.54 -9.85
C ILE A 209 7.83 18.88 -11.25
N ALA A 210 8.41 19.89 -11.90
CA ALA A 210 8.02 20.33 -13.24
C ALA A 210 8.23 19.25 -14.31
N GLU A 211 9.29 18.45 -14.19
CA GLU A 211 9.62 17.36 -15.12
C GLU A 211 8.89 16.04 -14.79
N GLY A 212 8.17 15.96 -13.67
CA GLY A 212 7.46 14.74 -13.27
C GLY A 212 8.39 13.59 -12.87
N ILE A 213 9.55 13.89 -12.28
CA ILE A 213 10.57 12.90 -11.94
C ILE A 213 10.28 12.30 -10.55
N LEU A 214 10.20 10.96 -10.50
CA LEU A 214 10.09 10.18 -9.28
C LEU A 214 11.43 10.08 -8.56
N THR A 215 11.41 10.39 -7.26
CA THR A 215 12.51 10.20 -6.32
C THR A 215 11.96 9.58 -5.05
N SER A 216 12.83 8.99 -4.23
CA SER A 216 12.44 8.44 -2.94
C SER A 216 13.38 8.86 -1.82
N GLY A 217 12.98 8.55 -0.59
CA GLY A 217 13.82 8.62 0.58
C GLY A 217 15.03 7.69 0.49
N TYR A 218 16.04 8.02 1.28
CA TYR A 218 17.24 7.22 1.50
C TYR A 218 17.30 6.84 2.96
N PHE A 219 17.06 5.55 3.25
CA PHE A 219 17.18 5.03 4.59
C PHE A 219 18.61 4.57 4.87
N GLY A 220 19.12 4.91 6.06
CA GLY A 220 20.45 4.51 6.49
C GLY A 220 20.62 4.72 7.99
N VAL A 221 21.38 3.84 8.63
CA VAL A 221 21.74 3.95 10.04
C VAL A 221 22.97 4.84 10.14
N VAL A 222 22.80 6.15 10.25
CA VAL A 222 23.92 7.10 10.40
C VAL A 222 24.56 6.93 11.79
N PRO A 223 25.90 6.86 11.90
CA PRO A 223 26.93 6.96 10.86
C PRO A 223 27.41 5.62 10.26
N PHE A 224 26.81 4.50 10.66
CA PHE A 224 27.32 3.15 10.36
C PHE A 224 27.07 2.71 8.92
N VAL A 225 25.90 3.00 8.36
CA VAL A 225 25.51 2.62 6.99
C VAL A 225 24.69 3.75 6.39
N SER A 226 25.28 4.53 5.49
CA SER A 226 24.55 5.51 4.67
C SER A 226 25.18 5.58 3.28
N THR A 227 24.41 5.20 2.27
CA THR A 227 24.78 5.25 0.83
C THR A 227 24.24 6.51 0.15
N LYS A 228 23.65 7.43 0.94
CA LYS A 228 22.91 8.60 0.48
C LYS A 228 23.76 9.53 -0.42
N PRO A 229 23.44 9.65 -1.72
CA PRO A 229 24.11 10.55 -2.64
C PRO A 229 23.85 12.03 -2.30
N LYS A 230 24.71 12.90 -2.81
CA LYS A 230 24.55 14.34 -2.65
C LYS A 230 23.27 14.84 -3.33
N GLY A 231 22.44 15.58 -2.58
CA GLY A 231 21.19 16.14 -3.11
C GLY A 231 20.03 15.15 -3.17
N LYS A 232 20.18 13.98 -2.54
CA LYS A 232 19.07 13.10 -2.18
C LYS A 232 18.65 13.34 -0.74
#